data_AF-A0A173S6X7-F1
#
_entry.id   AF-A0A173S6X7-F1
#
_cell.length_a   1.000
_cell.length_b   1.000
_cell.length_c   1.000
_cell.angle_alpha   90.00
_cell.angle_beta   90.00
_cell.angle_gamma   90.00
#
_symmetry.space_group_name_H-M   'P 1'
#
loop_
_entity.id
_entity.type
_entity.pdbx_description
1 polymer ?
#
loop_
_entity_poly.entity_id
_entity_poly.type
_entity_poly.pdbx_seq_one_letter_code
_entity_poly.pdbx_strand_id
1 'polypeptide(L)'
;MDKLIEEIYEDLKIELGISEESDLSILISKVKNAYREVKRERNYPNSYDDETVENDMEKYYSNIRRLALYDYNQYGVEGEISHNDNTGTRTWASREKCLEGVVAICTLI
;
A
#
# COMPACT_ATOMS: atom_id res chain seq x y z
N MET A 1 9.91 13.25 -3.72
CA MET A 1 9.54 11.90 -3.23
C MET A 1 9.22 11.08 -4.48
N ASP A 2 9.17 9.74 -4.46
CA ASP A 2 8.82 8.98 -5.69
C ASP A 2 7.52 9.54 -6.28
N LYS A 3 7.49 9.83 -7.59
CA LYS A 3 6.32 10.43 -8.26
C LYS A 3 5.04 9.63 -7.99
N LEU A 4 5.16 8.30 -8.03
CA LEU A 4 4.06 7.37 -7.75
C LEU A 4 3.54 7.49 -6.31
N ILE A 5 4.43 7.70 -5.33
CA ILE A 5 4.02 7.88 -3.92
C ILE A 5 3.26 9.21 -3.78
N GLU A 6 3.74 10.28 -4.42
CA GLU A 6 3.08 11.59 -4.38
C GLU A 6 1.69 11.54 -5.03
N GLU A 7 1.56 10.87 -6.18
CA GLU A 7 0.29 10.69 -6.89
C GLU A 7 -0.74 9.94 -6.03
N ILE A 8 -0.37 8.75 -5.52
CA ILE A 8 -1.26 7.94 -4.67
C ILE A 8 -1.66 8.71 -3.41
N TYR A 9 -0.73 9.46 -2.81
CA TYR A 9 -1.01 10.25 -1.62
C TYR A 9 -2.05 11.34 -1.89
N GLU A 10 -1.90 12.13 -2.96
CA GLU A 10 -2.86 13.19 -3.29
C GLU A 10 -4.23 12.61 -3.67
N ASP A 11 -4.27 11.51 -4.42
CA ASP A 11 -5.54 10.86 -4.77
C ASP A 11 -6.30 10.38 -3.54
N LEU A 12 -5.62 9.69 -2.62
CA LEU A 12 -6.24 9.21 -1.38
C LEU A 12 -6.63 10.35 -0.44
N LYS A 13 -5.81 11.40 -0.37
CA LYS A 13 -6.11 12.60 0.43
C LYS A 13 -7.40 13.27 -0.06
N ILE A 14 -7.57 13.42 -1.37
CA ILE A 14 -8.77 14.00 -1.97
C ILE A 14 -9.99 13.10 -1.73
N GLU A 15 -9.86 11.79 -1.99
CA GLU A 15 -10.96 10.83 -1.83
C GLU A 15 -11.44 10.70 -0.39
N LEU A 16 -10.52 10.68 0.57
CA LEU A 16 -10.84 10.57 2.00
C LEU A 16 -11.24 11.91 2.62
N GLY A 17 -11.06 13.03 1.90
CA GLY A 17 -11.39 14.37 2.38
C GLY A 17 -10.57 14.80 3.60
N ILE A 18 -9.32 14.34 3.72
CA ILE A 18 -8.49 14.60 4.89
C ILE A 18 -7.91 16.02 4.82
N SER A 19 -8.18 16.81 5.86
CA SER A 19 -7.60 18.15 6.05
C SER A 19 -6.66 18.25 7.26
N GLU A 20 -6.75 17.31 8.19
CA GLU A 20 -5.98 17.32 9.44
C GLU A 20 -4.52 16.89 9.20
N GLU A 21 -3.56 17.67 9.68
CA GLU A 21 -2.13 17.44 9.42
C GLU A 21 -1.61 16.12 10.02
N SER A 22 -2.16 15.69 11.16
CA SER A 22 -1.85 14.39 11.77
C SER A 22 -2.26 13.24 10.86
N ASP A 23 -3.46 13.32 10.29
CA ASP A 23 -4.04 12.28 9.46
C ASP A 23 -3.35 12.22 8.09
N LEU A 24 -2.99 13.38 7.54
CA LEU A 24 -2.14 13.48 6.35
C LEU A 24 -0.77 12.84 6.58
N SER A 25 -0.16 13.05 7.74
CA SER A 25 1.13 12.45 8.12
C SER A 25 1.05 10.92 8.23
N ILE A 26 -0.07 10.40 8.75
CA ILE A 26 -0.33 8.96 8.81
C ILE A 26 -0.55 8.41 7.39
N LEU A 27 -1.38 9.08 6.58
CA LEU A 27 -1.68 8.65 5.21
C LEU A 27 -0.39 8.52 4.39
N ILE A 28 0.48 9.54 4.38
CA ILE A 28 1.72 9.48 3.62
C ILE A 28 2.65 8.36 4.12
N SER A 29 2.65 8.08 5.43
CA SER A 29 3.40 6.96 6.01
C SER A 29 2.88 5.62 5.50
N LYS A 30 1.54 5.43 5.46
CA LYS A 30 0.92 4.20 4.94
C LYS A 30 1.19 4.01 3.44
N VAL A 31 1.15 5.07 2.63
CA VAL A 31 1.50 5.00 1.19
C VAL A 31 2.96 4.58 0.99
N LYS A 32 3.91 5.18 1.73
CA LYS A 32 5.33 4.80 1.67
C LYS A 32 5.56 3.34 2.05
N ASN A 33 4.85 2.84 3.05
CA ASN A 33 4.97 1.46 3.49
C ASN A 33 4.40 0.48 2.45
N ALA A 34 3.23 0.79 1.88
CA ALA A 34 2.64 0.00 0.81
C ALA A 34 3.56 -0.09 -0.42
N TYR A 35 4.19 1.02 -0.81
CA TYR A 35 5.16 1.04 -1.91
C TYR A 35 6.36 0.11 -1.62
N ARG A 36 6.95 0.21 -0.42
CA ARG A 36 8.08 -0.64 0.00
C ARG A 36 7.71 -2.11 0.03
N GLU A 37 6.50 -2.43 0.46
CA GLU A 37 6.01 -3.81 0.53
C GLU A 37 5.86 -4.41 -0.86
N VAL A 38 5.21 -3.72 -1.79
CA VAL A 38 5.13 -4.17 -3.19
C VAL A 38 6.52 -4.32 -3.79
N LYS A 39 7.43 -3.36 -3.54
CA LYS A 39 8.83 -3.44 -4.01
C LYS A 39 9.55 -4.66 -3.44
N ARG A 40 9.30 -5.01 -2.18
CA ARG A 40 9.84 -6.21 -1.52
C ARG A 40 9.28 -7.49 -2.14
N GLU A 41 7.96 -7.58 -2.34
CA GLU A 41 7.32 -8.76 -2.94
C GLU A 41 7.78 -9.00 -4.39
N ARG A 42 8.07 -7.92 -5.15
CA ARG A 42 8.67 -8.04 -6.47
C ARG A 42 10.10 -8.58 -6.46
N ASN A 43 10.81 -8.47 -5.34
CA ASN A 43 12.14 -9.04 -5.14
C ASN A 43 13.13 -8.67 -6.28
N TYR A 44 13.23 -7.38 -6.59
CA TYR A 44 14.09 -6.90 -7.67
C TYR A 44 15.55 -7.31 -7.48
N PRO A 45 16.21 -7.89 -8.48
CA PRO A 45 17.64 -8.18 -8.43
C PRO A 45 18.47 -6.90 -8.33
N ASN A 46 19.62 -6.97 -7.66
CA ASN A 46 20.55 -5.84 -7.54
C ASN A 46 21.09 -5.32 -8.88
N SER A 47 20.90 -6.07 -9.98
CA SER A 47 21.29 -5.66 -11.33
C SER A 47 20.31 -4.72 -12.01
N TYR A 48 19.11 -4.53 -11.45
CA TYR A 48 18.12 -3.58 -11.99
C TYR A 48 18.50 -2.16 -11.58
N ASP A 49 18.46 -1.23 -12.52
CA ASP A 49 18.60 0.19 -12.22
C ASP A 49 17.32 0.76 -11.59
N ASP A 50 17.47 1.90 -10.92
CA ASP A 50 16.37 2.54 -10.20
C ASP A 50 15.23 2.96 -11.15
N GLU A 51 15.55 3.41 -12.38
CA GLU A 51 14.55 3.82 -13.38
C GLU A 51 13.68 2.64 -13.83
N THR A 52 14.28 1.46 -14.05
CA THR A 52 13.55 0.24 -14.41
C THR A 52 12.65 -0.21 -13.27
N VAL A 53 13.14 -0.12 -12.03
CA VAL A 53 12.33 -0.44 -10.84
C VAL A 53 11.16 0.53 -10.72
N GLU A 54 11.39 1.84 -10.84
CA GLU A 54 10.34 2.86 -10.76
C GLU A 54 9.28 2.65 -11.84
N ASN A 55 9.68 2.47 -13.11
CA ASN A 55 8.77 2.20 -14.23
C ASN A 55 7.94 0.92 -14.05
N ASP A 56 8.52 -0.13 -13.45
CA ASP A 56 7.80 -1.36 -13.19
C ASP A 56 6.84 -1.21 -11.99
N MET A 57 7.21 -0.42 -10.98
CA MET A 57 6.37 -0.11 -9.82
C MET A 57 5.12 0.68 -10.21
N GLU A 58 5.16 1.53 -11.25
CA GLU A 58 3.97 2.24 -11.77
C GLU A 58 2.83 1.28 -12.14
N LYS A 59 3.15 0.09 -12.65
CA LYS A 59 2.15 -0.94 -13.01
C LYS A 59 1.36 -1.45 -11.80
N TYR A 60 1.91 -1.25 -10.59
CA TYR A 60 1.32 -1.67 -9.32
C TYR A 60 0.65 -0.52 -8.58
N TYR A 61 0.40 0.62 -9.24
CA TYR A 61 -0.36 1.75 -8.67
C TYR A 61 -1.60 1.26 -7.90
N SER A 62 -2.42 0.39 -8.52
CA SER A 62 -3.66 -0.10 -7.92
C SER A 62 -3.44 -0.95 -6.67
N ASN A 63 -2.40 -1.79 -6.66
CA ASN A 63 -2.03 -2.62 -5.52
C ASN A 63 -1.55 -1.74 -4.36
N ILE A 64 -0.62 -0.81 -4.64
CA ILE A 64 -0.04 0.09 -3.64
C ILE A 64 -1.13 0.98 -3.03
N ARG A 65 -2.00 1.57 -3.86
CA ARG A 65 -3.12 2.41 -3.41
C ARG A 65 -4.10 1.61 -2.54
N ARG A 66 -4.51 0.41 -2.96
CA ARG A 66 -5.43 -0.43 -2.18
C ARG A 66 -4.82 -0.84 -0.84
N LEU A 67 -3.54 -1.20 -0.84
CA LEU A 67 -2.83 -1.59 0.38
C LEU A 67 -2.69 -0.40 1.34
N ALA A 68 -2.33 0.78 0.84
CA ALA A 68 -2.23 1.99 1.63
C ALA A 68 -3.58 2.38 2.26
N LEU A 69 -4.67 2.33 1.47
CA LEU A 69 -6.02 2.60 1.94
C LEU A 69 -6.46 1.57 3.00
N TYR A 70 -6.17 0.29 2.79
CA TYR A 70 -6.46 -0.76 3.77
C TYR A 70 -5.74 -0.50 5.09
N ASP A 71 -4.42 -0.28 5.04
CA ASP A 71 -3.60 -0.07 6.24
C ASP A 71 -3.93 1.26 6.95
N TYR A 72 -4.40 2.27 6.21
CA TYR A 72 -4.92 3.51 6.79
C TYR A 72 -6.25 3.27 7.51
N ASN A 73 -7.18 2.50 6.92
CA ASN A 73 -8.46 2.20 7.55
C ASN A 73 -8.35 1.31 8.80
N GLN A 74 -7.26 0.55 8.93
CA GLN A 74 -6.95 -0.27 10.10
C GLN A 74 -6.08 0.47 11.13
N TYR A 75 -5.71 1.72 10.86
CA TYR A 75 -4.95 2.53 11.81
C TYR A 75 -5.80 2.80 13.07
N GLY A 76 -5.24 2.52 14.24
CA GLY A 76 -5.93 2.62 15.53
C GLY A 76 -6.54 1.31 16.05
N VAL A 77 -6.52 0.23 15.26
CA VAL A 77 -6.88 -1.14 15.69
C VAL A 77 -5.72 -2.13 15.50
N GLU A 78 -4.48 -1.61 15.47
CA GLU A 78 -3.28 -2.40 15.22
C GLU A 78 -3.07 -3.46 16.31
N GLY A 79 -3.04 -4.75 15.92
CA GLY A 79 -2.82 -5.88 16.83
C GLY A 79 -4.08 -6.54 17.39
N GLU A 80 -5.28 -6.13 16.96
CA GLU A 80 -6.52 -6.82 17.30
C GLU A 80 -6.67 -8.12 16.48
N ILE A 81 -6.51 -9.28 17.15
CA ILE A 81 -6.56 -10.61 16.52
C ILE A 81 -8.01 -11.12 16.39
N SER A 82 -8.92 -10.62 17.23
CA SER A 82 -10.36 -10.80 17.06
C SER A 82 -11.16 -9.72 17.81
N HIS A 83 -12.17 -9.19 17.11
CA HIS A 83 -13.26 -8.38 17.67
C HIS A 83 -14.57 -9.09 17.30
N ASN A 84 -15.44 -9.39 18.26
CA ASN A 84 -16.78 -9.95 17.99
C ASN A 84 -17.85 -8.94 18.37
N ASP A 85 -18.19 -8.06 17.44
CA ASP A 85 -19.37 -7.20 17.55
C ASP A 85 -20.52 -7.85 16.77
N ASN A 86 -21.52 -8.33 17.51
CA ASN A 86 -22.72 -9.01 17.02
C ASN A 86 -23.71 -8.06 16.31
N THR A 87 -23.23 -7.00 15.64
CA THR A 87 -24.08 -5.99 15.00
C THR A 87 -23.43 -5.46 13.71
N GLY A 88 -23.53 -6.24 12.62
CA GLY A 88 -23.17 -5.79 11.26
C GLY A 88 -21.80 -6.26 10.78
N THR A 89 -21.76 -7.40 10.10
CA THR A 89 -20.53 -8.02 9.59
C THR A 89 -19.94 -7.18 8.44
N ARG A 90 -18.99 -6.29 8.73
CA ARG A 90 -18.10 -5.72 7.71
C ARG A 90 -17.00 -6.74 7.44
N THR A 91 -17.22 -7.64 6.47
CA THR A 91 -16.18 -8.56 6.01
C THR A 91 -15.16 -7.79 5.18
N TRP A 92 -14.09 -7.32 5.82
CA TRP A 92 -12.96 -6.72 5.10
C TRP A 92 -12.27 -7.80 4.24
N ALA A 93 -11.93 -7.46 3.00
CA ALA A 93 -11.07 -8.31 2.18
C ALA A 93 -9.73 -8.51 2.91
N SER A 94 -9.17 -9.72 2.90
CA SER A 94 -7.86 -9.96 3.52
C SER A 94 -6.82 -8.98 2.95
N ARG A 95 -5.94 -8.46 3.81
CA ARG A 95 -4.85 -7.56 3.41
C ARG A 95 -4.07 -8.10 2.20
N GLU A 96 -3.86 -9.41 2.15
CA GLU A 96 -3.23 -10.15 1.05
C GLU A 96 -3.90 -9.96 -0.31
N LYS A 97 -5.23 -9.74 -0.36
CA LYS A 97 -5.92 -9.43 -1.63
C LYS A 97 -5.48 -8.11 -2.25
N CYS A 98 -4.87 -7.21 -1.48
CA CYS A 98 -4.27 -5.99 -2.03
C CYS A 98 -2.97 -6.29 -2.80
N LEU A 99 -2.33 -7.43 -2.55
CA LEU A 99 -1.11 -7.88 -3.20
C LEU A 99 -1.37 -8.89 -4.34
N GLU A 100 -2.63 -9.20 -4.64
CA GLU A 100 -2.98 -10.10 -5.73
C GLU A 100 -2.43 -9.57 -7.07
N GLY A 101 -1.72 -10.44 -7.80
CA GLY A 101 -1.04 -10.09 -9.07
C GLY A 101 0.37 -9.51 -8.90
N VAL A 102 0.83 -9.23 -7.68
CA VAL A 102 2.24 -8.92 -7.40
C VAL A 102 3.02 -10.24 -7.40
N VAL A 103 3.96 -10.37 -8.34
CA VAL A 103 4.73 -11.61 -8.52
C VAL A 103 6.23 -11.36 -8.41
N ALA A 104 6.94 -12.19 -7.66
CA ALA A 104 8.38 -12.06 -7.49
C ALA A 104 9.12 -12.28 -8.82
N ILE A 105 10.18 -11.51 -9.06
CA ILE A 105 11.13 -11.77 -10.14
C ILE A 105 12.07 -12.89 -9.70
N CYS A 106 11.92 -14.07 -10.30
CA CYS A 106 12.87 -15.16 -10.12
C CYS A 106 14.03 -14.98 -11.09
N THR A 107 15.22 -14.68 -10.57
CA THR A 107 16.45 -14.72 -11.36
C THR A 107 17.05 -16.11 -11.26
N LEU A 108 17.31 -16.75 -12.40
CA LEU A 108 18.12 -17.96 -12.45
C LEU A 108 19.56 -17.56 -12.14
N ILE A 109 20.05 -17.96 -10.97
CA ILE A 109 21.44 -17.82 -10.53
C ILE A 109 22.23 -19.00 -11.10
#